data_AF-A0A0A9GZU3-F1
#
_entry.id   AF-A0A0A9GZU3-F1
#
_cell.length_a   1.000
_cell.length_b   1.000
_cell.length_c   1.000
_cell.angle_alpha   90.00
_cell.angle_beta   90.00
_cell.angle_gamma   90.00
#
_symmetry.space_group_name_H-M   'P 1'
#
loop_
_entity.id
_entity.type
_entity.pdbx_description
1 polymer ?
#
loop_
_entity_poly.entity_id
_entity_poly.type
_entity_poly.pdbx_seq_one_letter_code
_entity_poly.pdbx_strand_id
1 'polypeptide(L)'
;MSKWESVTFEESLSFVKKVKARDYVLYLSLLDVLNRNDQIPLEAYSELSLLFRHHDDLLVELAKFRPLPCPNNVYSHSSIRMLIFLMPFLLLSLLLAFERSH
;
A
#
# COMPACT_ATOMS: atom_id res chain seq x y z
N MET A 1 12.97 -18.38 -8.85
CA MET A 1 12.25 -17.17 -8.36
C MET A 1 11.64 -16.50 -9.57
N SER A 2 10.33 -16.59 -9.73
CA SER A 2 9.61 -16.08 -10.90
C SER A 2 9.74 -14.57 -10.96
N LYS A 3 10.23 -14.05 -12.08
CA LYS A 3 10.40 -12.62 -12.36
C LYS A 3 9.02 -11.95 -12.28
N TRP A 4 8.89 -10.91 -11.47
CA TRP A 4 7.69 -10.07 -11.44
C TRP A 4 7.59 -9.37 -12.80
N GLU A 5 6.66 -9.84 -13.63
CA GLU A 5 6.40 -9.22 -14.92
C GLU A 5 5.42 -8.07 -14.73
N SER A 6 5.79 -6.89 -15.22
CA SER A 6 4.93 -5.71 -15.15
C SER A 6 3.71 -5.92 -16.04
N VAL A 7 2.52 -5.66 -15.51
CA VAL A 7 1.29 -5.74 -16.30
C VAL A 7 1.33 -4.70 -17.42
N THR A 8 1.07 -5.14 -18.65
CA THR A 8 1.02 -4.24 -19.80
C THR A 8 -0.30 -3.47 -19.87
N PHE A 9 -0.32 -2.36 -20.62
CA PHE A 9 -1.57 -1.63 -20.87
C PHE A 9 -2.62 -2.50 -21.57
N GLU A 10 -2.20 -3.35 -22.52
CA GLU A 10 -3.11 -4.25 -23.25
C GLU A 10 -3.75 -5.28 -22.32
N GLU A 11 -2.99 -5.90 -21.42
CA GLU A 11 -3.52 -6.80 -20.39
C GLU A 11 -4.46 -6.06 -19.44
N SER A 12 -4.12 -4.83 -19.06
CA SER A 12 -4.96 -3.99 -18.20
C SER A 12 -6.29 -3.66 -18.86
N LEU A 13 -6.26 -3.28 -20.14
CA LEU A 13 -7.45 -2.99 -20.92
C LEU A 13 -8.31 -4.25 -21.12
N SER A 14 -7.67 -5.40 -21.36
CA SER A 14 -8.35 -6.69 -21.50
C SER A 14 -9.09 -7.07 -20.21
N PHE A 15 -8.43 -6.92 -19.05
CA PHE A 15 -9.03 -7.16 -17.75
C PHE A 15 -10.27 -6.28 -17.52
N VAL A 16 -10.16 -4.98 -17.76
CA VAL A 16 -11.28 -4.04 -17.59
C VAL A 16 -12.45 -4.38 -18.51
N LYS A 17 -12.17 -4.77 -19.77
CA LYS A 17 -13.20 -5.25 -20.70
C LYS A 17 -13.89 -6.51 -20.19
N LYS A 18 -13.14 -7.44 -19.61
CA LYS A 18 -13.67 -8.67 -19.01
C LYS A 18 -14.62 -8.38 -17.84
N VAL A 19 -14.23 -7.47 -16.94
CA VAL A 19 -15.10 -7.02 -15.82
C VAL A 19 -16.39 -6.41 -16.38
N LYS A 20 -16.27 -5.49 -17.35
CA LYS A 20 -17.42 -4.84 -17.99
C LYS A 20 -18.36 -5.82 -18.69
N ALA A 21 -17.83 -6.85 -19.33
CA ALA A 21 -18.61 -7.87 -20.03
C ALA A 21 -19.40 -8.77 -19.06
N ARG A 22 -18.93 -8.94 -17.82
CA ARG A 22 -19.64 -9.71 -16.79
C ARG A 22 -20.81 -8.95 -16.21
N ASP A 23 -20.54 -7.76 -15.73
CA ASP A 23 -21.53 -6.93 -15.08
C ASP A 23 -21.12 -5.45 -15.18
N TYR A 24 -22.03 -4.64 -15.72
CA TYR A 24 -21.81 -3.22 -15.84
C TYR A 24 -21.76 -2.50 -14.49
N VAL A 25 -22.55 -2.95 -13.50
CA VAL A 25 -22.53 -2.39 -12.14
C VAL A 25 -21.19 -2.69 -11.48
N LEU A 26 -20.69 -3.92 -11.61
CA LEU A 26 -19.38 -4.32 -11.11
C LEU A 26 -18.25 -3.48 -11.74
N TYR A 27 -18.34 -3.19 -13.03
CA TYR A 27 -17.42 -2.28 -13.72
C TYR A 27 -17.45 -0.86 -13.17
N LEU A 28 -18.63 -0.31 -12.88
CA LEU A 28 -18.75 1.00 -12.24
C LEU A 28 -18.13 1.00 -10.83
N SER A 29 -18.37 -0.06 -10.05
CA SER A 29 -17.75 -0.20 -8.72
C SER A 29 -16.22 -0.31 -8.80
N LEU A 30 -15.67 -1.00 -9.81
CA LEU A 30 -14.23 -1.00 -10.04
C LEU A 30 -13.69 0.41 -10.29
N LEU A 31 -14.37 1.20 -11.13
CA LEU A 31 -13.95 2.58 -11.40
C LEU A 31 -14.06 3.47 -10.16
N ASP A 32 -15.10 3.29 -9.35
CA ASP A 32 -15.28 4.01 -8.10
C ASP A 32 -14.14 3.72 -7.11
N VAL A 33 -13.80 2.45 -6.91
CA VAL A 33 -12.69 2.05 -6.03
C VAL A 33 -11.36 2.65 -6.51
N LEU A 34 -11.10 2.62 -7.82
CA LEU A 34 -9.89 3.20 -8.40
C LEU A 34 -9.86 4.73 -8.24
N ASN A 35 -10.99 5.40 -8.41
CA ASN A 35 -11.09 6.86 -8.28
C ASN A 35 -10.94 7.32 -6.81
N ARG A 36 -11.44 6.54 -5.85
CA ARG A 36 -11.32 6.84 -4.41
C ARG A 36 -9.91 6.60 -3.86
N ASN A 37 -9.17 5.68 -4.47
CA ASN A 37 -7.86 5.22 -3.99
C ASN A 37 -6.74 5.51 -5.00
N ASP A 38 -6.86 6.59 -5.79
CA ASP A 38 -5.90 6.96 -6.85
C ASP A 38 -4.46 7.14 -6.34
N GLN A 39 -4.31 7.57 -5.08
CA GLN A 39 -3.02 7.79 -4.42
C GLN A 39 -2.49 6.60 -3.62
N ILE A 40 -3.31 5.57 -3.35
CA ILE A 40 -2.95 4.46 -2.43
C ILE A 40 -3.18 3.10 -3.12
N PRO A 41 -2.17 2.59 -3.86
CA PRO A 41 -2.30 1.35 -4.63
C PRO A 41 -2.65 0.11 -3.79
N LEU A 42 -2.19 0.05 -2.53
CA LEU A 42 -2.46 -1.07 -1.64
C LEU A 42 -3.93 -1.11 -1.19
N GLU A 43 -4.50 0.05 -0.88
CA GLU A 43 -5.90 0.16 -0.46
C GLU A 43 -6.84 -0.17 -1.63
N ALA A 44 -6.53 0.37 -2.82
CA ALA A 44 -7.23 0.03 -4.05
C ALA A 44 -7.23 -1.49 -4.31
N TYR A 45 -6.08 -2.14 -4.18
CA TYR A 45 -5.97 -3.59 -4.38
C TYR A 45 -6.76 -4.40 -3.35
N SER A 46 -6.77 -3.97 -2.07
CA SER A 46 -7.55 -4.60 -1.01
C SER A 46 -9.06 -4.49 -1.27
N GLU A 47 -9.55 -3.29 -1.57
CA GLU A 47 -10.97 -3.06 -1.89
C GLU A 47 -11.39 -3.83 -3.15
N LEU A 48 -10.57 -3.86 -4.20
CA LEU A 48 -10.85 -4.65 -5.41
C LEU A 48 -10.88 -6.17 -5.13
N SER A 49 -10.02 -6.65 -4.23
CA SER A 49 -10.04 -8.07 -3.80
C SER A 49 -11.35 -8.43 -3.10
N LEU A 50 -11.90 -7.51 -2.30
CA LEU A 50 -13.21 -7.67 -1.68
C LEU A 50 -14.34 -7.58 -2.70
N LEU A 51 -14.25 -6.66 -3.67
CA LEU A 51 -15.23 -6.48 -4.73
C LEU A 51 -15.37 -7.77 -5.58
N PHE A 52 -14.27 -8.45 -5.86
CA PHE A 52 -14.25 -9.67 -6.66
C PHE A 52 -14.30 -10.98 -5.86
N ARG A 53 -14.61 -10.95 -4.56
CA ARG A 53 -14.59 -12.14 -3.68
C ARG A 53 -15.43 -13.34 -4.15
N HIS A 54 -16.40 -13.14 -5.03
CA HIS A 54 -17.25 -14.21 -5.61
C HIS A 54 -16.98 -14.42 -7.11
N HIS A 55 -15.87 -13.89 -7.63
CA HIS A 55 -15.46 -13.94 -9.03
C HIS A 55 -14.01 -14.43 -9.13
N ASP A 56 -13.80 -15.73 -8.91
CA ASP A 56 -12.48 -16.35 -8.82
C ASP A 56 -11.57 -16.06 -10.02
N ASP A 57 -12.14 -16.06 -11.23
CA ASP A 57 -11.42 -15.76 -12.46
C ASP A 57 -10.99 -14.29 -12.58
N LEU A 58 -11.72 -13.37 -11.95
CA LEU A 58 -11.33 -11.96 -11.87
C LEU A 58 -10.26 -11.76 -10.80
N LEU A 59 -10.32 -12.51 -9.68
CA LEU A 59 -9.28 -12.49 -8.64
C LEU A 59 -7.94 -13.02 -9.15
N VAL A 60 -7.96 -14.08 -9.96
CA VAL A 60 -6.75 -14.64 -10.59
C VAL A 60 -6.09 -13.62 -11.50
N GLU A 61 -6.87 -12.89 -12.30
CA GLU A 61 -6.32 -11.81 -13.14
C GLU A 61 -5.91 -10.59 -12.32
N LEU A 62 -6.67 -10.22 -11.28
CA LEU A 62 -6.32 -9.13 -10.36
C LEU A 62 -4.98 -9.36 -9.67
N ALA A 63 -4.62 -10.62 -9.37
CA ALA A 63 -3.35 -10.96 -8.73
C ALA A 63 -2.12 -10.48 -9.52
N LYS A 64 -2.23 -10.30 -10.85
CA LYS A 64 -1.18 -9.71 -11.68
C LYS A 64 -0.89 -8.25 -11.32
N PHE A 65 -1.90 -7.53 -10.83
CA PHE A 65 -1.83 -6.12 -10.42
C PHE A 65 -1.42 -5.94 -8.96
N ARG A 66 -0.95 -7.00 -8.28
CA ARG A 66 -0.56 -6.91 -6.88
C ARG A 66 0.55 -5.86 -6.72
N PRO A 67 0.34 -4.84 -5.88
CA PRO A 67 1.39 -3.86 -5.63
C PRO A 67 2.59 -4.55 -5.00
N LEU A 68 3.78 -4.27 -5.53
CA LEU A 68 5.02 -4.76 -4.94
C LEU A 68 5.15 -4.16 -3.52
N PRO A 69 5.71 -4.91 -2.56
CA PRO A 69 6.10 -4.32 -1.28
C PRO A 69 7.09 -3.20 -1.60
N CYS A 70 6.68 -1.96 -1.38
CA CYS A 70 7.58 -0.81 -1.49
C CYS A 70 8.74 -1.06 -0.52
N PRO A 71 10.02 -0.95 -0.92
CA PRO A 71 11.08 -0.82 0.06
C PRO A 71 10.80 0.47 0.84
N ASN A 72 10.51 0.33 2.14
CA ASN A 72 10.24 1.43 3.06
C ASN A 72 11.39 2.44 3.06
N ASN A 73 11.34 3.46 2.20
CA ASN A 73 12.21 4.65 2.30
C ASN A 73 11.47 5.84 2.95
N VAL A 74 10.37 5.60 3.67
CA VAL A 74 9.62 6.68 4.34
C VAL A 74 9.76 6.61 5.87
N TYR A 75 10.69 5.80 6.40
CA TYR A 75 10.97 5.75 7.84
C TYR A 75 12.18 6.57 8.32
N SER A 76 12.95 7.23 7.45
CA SER A 76 14.14 7.97 7.90
C SER A 76 13.87 9.39 8.37
N HIS A 77 12.82 10.09 7.93
CA HIS A 77 12.67 11.51 8.31
C HIS A 77 11.94 11.73 9.63
N SER A 78 10.90 10.93 9.94
CA SER A 78 10.11 11.11 11.17
C SER A 78 10.80 10.53 12.41
N SER A 79 11.43 9.35 12.30
CA SER A 79 12.11 8.71 13.43
C SER A 79 13.40 9.42 13.82
N ILE A 80 14.17 9.96 12.87
CA ILE A 80 15.39 10.73 13.17
C ILE A 80 15.06 12.04 13.87
N ARG A 81 14.02 12.75 13.41
CA ARG A 81 13.55 13.99 14.08
C ARG A 81 13.08 13.72 15.51
N MET A 82 12.37 12.62 15.73
CA MET A 82 11.91 12.23 17.07
C MET A 82 13.10 11.89 17.99
N LEU A 83 14.11 11.17 17.50
CA LEU A 83 15.33 10.90 18.27
C LEU A 83 16.09 12.18 18.61
N ILE A 84 16.29 13.09 17.65
CA ILE A 84 16.94 14.39 17.88
C ILE A 84 16.19 15.20 18.95
N PHE A 85 14.86 15.17 18.94
CA PHE A 85 14.04 15.86 19.93
C PHE A 85 14.15 15.23 21.33
N LEU A 86 14.31 13.91 21.43
CA LEU A 86 14.40 13.18 22.69
C LEU A 86 15.81 13.16 23.31
N MET A 87 16.87 13.30 22.51
CA MET A 87 18.26 13.33 22.97
C MET A 87 18.55 14.32 24.12
N PRO A 88 18.12 15.61 24.08
CA PRO A 88 18.41 16.54 25.17
C PRO A 88 17.75 16.14 26.50
N PHE A 89 16.55 15.55 26.46
CA PHE A 89 15.87 15.07 27.66
C PHE A 89 16.59 13.87 28.28
N LEU A 90 17.08 12.95 27.46
CA LEU A 90 17.86 11.79 27.92
C LEU A 90 19.19 12.22 28.56
N LEU A 91 19.90 13.18 27.95
CA LEU A 91 21.14 13.73 28.50
C LEU A 91 20.91 14.45 29.84
N LEU A 92 19.83 15.22 29.96
CA LEU A 92 19.48 15.88 31.21
C LEU A 92 19.13 14.89 32.32
N SER A 93 18.36 13.84 32.00
CA SER A 93 18.07 12.76 32.95
C SER A 93 19.34 12.04 33.41
N LEU A 94 20.30 11.81 32.52
CA LEU A 94 21.57 11.17 32.86
C LEU A 94 22.44 12.07 33.74
N LEU A 95 22.52 13.37 33.44
CA LEU A 95 23.26 14.35 34.22
C LEU A 95 22.70 14.45 35.65
N LEU A 96 21.38 14.56 35.78
CA LEU A 96 20.70 14.60 37.08
C LEU A 96 20.86 13.30 37.87
N ALA A 97 20.86 12.15 37.18
CA ALA A 97 21.12 10.86 37.84
C ALA A 97 22.55 10.76 38.38
N PHE A 98 23.52 11.32 37.66
CA PHE A 98 24.92 11.35 38.08
C PHE A 98 25.13 12.31 39.26
N GLU A 99 24.50 13.48 39.24
CA GLU A 99 24.57 14.48 40.32
C GLU A 99 23.93 13.97 41.63
N ARG A 100 22.91 13.10 41.53
CA ARG A 100 22.26 12.47 42.70
C ARG A 100 23.06 11.33 43.33
N SER A 101 24.11 10.86 42.66
CA SER A 101 24.92 9.72 43.09
C SER A 101 26.18 10.13 43.85
N HIS A 102 26.37 11.43 44.12
CA HIS A 102 27.54 12.00 44.79
C HIS A 102 27.14 12.78 46.04
#